data_AF-A0A8J2QKY4-F1
#
_entry.id   AF-A0A8J2QKY4-F1
#
_cell.length_a   1.000
_cell.length_b   1.000
_cell.length_c   1.000
_cell.angle_alpha   90.00
_cell.angle_beta   90.00
_cell.angle_gamma   90.00
#
_symmetry.space_group_name_H-M   'P 1'
#
loop_
_entity.id
_entity.type
_entity.pdbx_description
1 polymer ?
#
loop_
_entity_poly.entity_id
_entity_poly.type
_entity_poly.pdbx_seq_one_letter_code
_entity_poly.pdbx_strand_id
1 'polypeptide(L)'
;MAVYKVLVALALFCAASHAQRPSFAGLRPIGYPELETNVLSNRFGEDSNLPIEAKGDGNLINRFNQIPVDNRPFWFINSQQYDELRKNPQTYQLRPNGFIDRNSGRR
;
A
#
# COMPACT_ATOMS: atom_id res chain seq x y z
N MET A 1 12.10 57.28 21.17
CA MET A 1 11.81 55.92 21.69
C MET A 1 10.77 55.13 20.87
N ALA A 2 10.19 55.66 19.79
CA ALA A 2 9.18 54.96 18.98
C ALA A 2 9.75 54.33 17.68
N VAL A 3 10.73 54.97 17.04
CA VAL A 3 11.25 54.56 15.72
C VAL A 3 11.91 53.18 15.74
N TYR A 4 12.77 52.91 16.73
CA TYR A 4 13.44 51.61 16.83
C TYR A 4 12.43 50.46 17.07
N LYS A 5 11.32 50.72 17.77
CA LYS A 5 10.25 49.74 17.98
C LYS A 5 9.53 49.39 16.69
N VAL A 6 9.27 50.40 15.84
CA VAL A 6 8.67 50.20 14.51
C VAL A 6 9.61 49.42 13.60
N LEU A 7 10.91 49.74 13.60
CA LEU A 7 11.90 49.02 12.81
C LEU A 7 12.05 47.55 13.25
N VAL A 8 12.04 47.29 14.56
CA VAL A 8 12.07 45.92 15.10
C VAL A 8 10.80 45.15 14.74
N ALA A 9 9.63 45.78 14.84
CA ALA A 9 8.36 45.14 14.45
C ALA A 9 8.32 44.78 12.95
N LEU A 10 8.80 45.69 12.09
CA LEU A 10 8.90 45.45 10.65
C LEU A 10 9.86 44.29 10.34
N ALA A 11 11.04 44.27 10.97
CA ALA A 11 12.03 43.22 10.78
C ALA A 11 11.48 41.84 11.20
N LEU A 12 10.75 41.77 12.31
CA LEU A 12 10.09 40.54 12.77
C LEU A 12 9.01 40.06 11.80
N PHE A 13 8.23 40.98 11.22
CA PHE A 13 7.21 40.63 10.22
C PHE A 13 7.82 40.10 8.92
N CYS A 14 8.90 40.72 8.43
CA CYS A 14 9.65 40.26 7.27
C CYS A 14 10.28 38.88 7.51
N ALA A 15 10.85 38.65 8.69
CA ALA A 15 11.41 37.34 9.04
C ALA A 15 10.33 36.25 9.13
N ALA A 16 9.17 36.56 9.72
CA ALA A 16 8.06 35.61 9.84
C ALA A 16 7.44 35.26 8.48
N SER A 17 7.35 36.21 7.55
CA SER A 17 6.84 35.97 6.19
C SER A 17 7.78 35.11 5.34
N HIS A 18 9.10 35.25 5.49
CA HIS A 18 10.07 34.40 4.81
C HIS A 18 10.20 32.99 5.42
N ALA A 19 9.74 32.81 6.66
CA ALA A 19 9.69 31.52 7.33
C ALA A 19 8.40 30.72 7.05
N GLN A 20 7.47 31.24 6.24
CA GLN A 20 6.26 30.52 5.87
C GLN A 20 6.58 29.42 4.86
N ARG A 21 6.37 28.16 5.26
CA ARG A 21 6.36 27.05 4.30
C ARG A 21 5.22 27.25 3.29
N PRO A 22 5.36 26.81 2.03
CA PRO A 22 4.25 26.82 1.10
C PRO A 22 3.06 26.04 1.67
N SER A 23 1.84 26.51 1.40
CA SER A 23 0.59 25.95 1.93
C SER A 23 0.38 24.47 1.58
N PHE A 24 1.06 23.97 0.55
CA PHE A 24 1.00 22.59 0.09
C PHE A 24 2.04 21.66 0.73
N ALA A 25 3.05 22.19 1.44
CA ALA A 25 4.08 21.37 2.08
C ALA A 25 3.48 20.58 3.27
N GLY A 26 3.45 19.25 3.14
CA GLY A 26 2.96 18.33 4.17
C GLY A 26 1.46 18.03 4.12
N LEU A 27 0.74 18.47 3.08
CA LEU A 27 -0.65 18.06 2.85
C LEU A 27 -0.78 16.64 2.28
N ARG A 28 0.30 16.11 1.69
CA ARG A 28 0.32 14.78 1.07
C ARG A 28 1.03 13.77 2.00
N PRO A 29 0.56 12.51 2.07
CA PRO A 29 1.26 11.44 2.76
C PRO A 29 2.69 11.30 2.23
N ILE A 30 3.67 11.32 3.14
CA ILE A 30 5.08 11.13 2.78
C ILE A 30 5.30 9.64 2.50
N GLY A 31 5.82 9.31 1.32
CA GLY A 31 6.22 7.94 0.98
C GLY A 31 5.21 7.09 0.22
N TYR A 32 4.08 7.67 -0.22
CA TYR A 32 3.14 6.98 -1.09
C TYR A 32 3.00 7.70 -2.44
N PRO A 33 3.03 6.98 -3.57
CA PRO A 33 2.76 7.57 -4.88
C PRO A 33 1.34 8.11 -4.92
N GLU A 34 1.13 9.20 -5.68
CA GLU A 34 -0.21 9.68 -6.00
C GLU A 34 -0.93 8.61 -6.82
N LEU A 35 -1.89 7.95 -6.20
CA LEU A 35 -2.77 7.02 -6.88
C LEU A 35 -3.82 7.85 -7.63
N GLU A 36 -3.78 7.82 -8.95
CA GLU A 36 -4.93 8.29 -9.72
C GLU A 36 -6.12 7.41 -9.35
N THR A 37 -7.12 8.00 -8.67
CA THR A 37 -8.38 7.31 -8.41
C THR A 37 -9.13 7.24 -9.73
N ASN A 38 -8.83 6.23 -10.54
CA ASN A 38 -9.56 5.96 -11.76
C ASN A 38 -10.92 5.37 -11.38
N VAL A 39 -11.84 6.23 -10.96
CA VAL A 39 -13.17 5.86 -10.41
C VAL A 39 -14.01 5.05 -11.41
N LEU A 40 -13.62 5.05 -12.68
CA LEU A 40 -14.24 4.30 -13.76
C LEU A 40 -13.74 2.87 -13.88
N SER A 41 -12.52 2.53 -13.43
CA SER A 41 -11.99 1.17 -13.56
C SER A 41 -12.74 0.20 -12.61
N ASN A 42 -13.04 0.66 -11.39
CA ASN A 42 -13.86 -0.07 -10.42
C ASN A 42 -15.33 -0.28 -10.85
N ARG A 43 -15.80 0.30 -11.96
CA ARG A 43 -17.21 0.20 -12.39
C ARG A 43 -17.51 -1.05 -13.23
N PHE A 44 -16.48 -1.69 -13.77
CA PHE A 44 -16.62 -2.84 -14.68
C PHE A 44 -16.38 -4.21 -14.02
N GLY A 45 -16.38 -4.29 -12.68
CA GLY A 45 -16.16 -5.56 -11.98
C GLY A 45 -14.69 -5.94 -11.84
N GLU A 46 -13.80 -4.95 -11.78
CA GLU A 46 -12.39 -5.11 -11.35
C GLU A 46 -12.28 -5.55 -9.86
N ASP A 47 -13.39 -5.75 -9.15
CA ASP A 47 -13.47 -6.44 -7.85
C ASP A 47 -13.53 -7.97 -7.99
N SER A 48 -13.51 -8.49 -9.21
CA SER A 48 -13.37 -9.92 -9.42
C SER A 48 -11.99 -10.37 -8.94
N ASN A 49 -11.97 -11.44 -8.15
CA ASN A 49 -10.78 -12.06 -7.57
C ASN A 49 -9.94 -12.72 -8.69
N LEU A 50 -9.50 -11.91 -9.64
CA LEU A 50 -8.78 -12.30 -10.84
C LEU A 50 -7.28 -12.04 -10.66
N PRO A 51 -6.43 -12.81 -11.35
CA PRO A 51 -5.00 -12.56 -11.36
C PRO A 51 -4.68 -11.16 -11.89
N ILE A 52 -3.66 -10.52 -11.32
CA ILE A 52 -3.25 -9.16 -11.68
C ILE A 52 -2.82 -9.04 -13.15
N GLU A 53 -2.29 -10.13 -13.72
CA GLU A 53 -1.88 -10.23 -15.11
C GLU A 53 -3.07 -10.14 -16.09
N ALA A 54 -4.28 -10.49 -15.62
CA ALA A 54 -5.49 -10.43 -16.43
C ALA A 54 -6.05 -8.99 -16.54
N LYS A 55 -5.57 -8.03 -15.73
CA LYS A 55 -6.01 -6.62 -15.75
C LYS A 55 -7.54 -6.45 -15.74
N GLY A 56 -8.24 -7.29 -14.95
CA GLY A 56 -9.69 -7.29 -14.89
C GLY A 56 -10.43 -7.95 -16.07
N ASP A 57 -9.72 -8.55 -17.03
CA ASP A 57 -10.32 -9.24 -18.17
C ASP A 57 -10.83 -10.64 -17.79
N GLY A 58 -12.10 -10.72 -17.38
CA GLY A 58 -12.76 -11.98 -17.08
C GLY A 58 -12.96 -12.90 -18.31
N ASN A 59 -13.05 -12.35 -19.53
CA ASN A 59 -13.21 -13.16 -20.74
C ASN A 59 -11.94 -13.94 -21.07
N LEU A 60 -10.79 -13.33 -20.81
CA LEU A 60 -9.49 -14.00 -20.92
C LEU A 60 -9.42 -15.21 -19.97
N ILE A 61 -9.82 -15.04 -18.72
CA ILE A 61 -9.84 -16.12 -17.73
C ILE A 61 -10.82 -17.23 -18.14
N ASN A 62 -12.02 -16.88 -18.62
CA ASN A 62 -12.97 -17.85 -19.14
C ASN A 62 -12.40 -18.68 -20.29
N ARG A 63 -11.63 -18.05 -21.19
CA ARG A 63 -10.93 -18.75 -22.28
C ARG A 63 -9.86 -19.71 -21.75
N PHE A 64 -9.08 -19.31 -20.74
CA PHE A 64 -8.09 -20.20 -20.14
C PHE A 64 -8.71 -21.40 -19.43
N ASN A 65 -9.89 -21.23 -18.83
CA ASN A 65 -10.62 -22.33 -18.21
C ASN A 65 -11.13 -23.37 -19.24
N GLN A 66 -11.37 -22.96 -20.49
CA GLN A 66 -11.84 -23.83 -21.56
C GLN A 66 -10.74 -24.65 -22.24
N ILE A 67 -9.47 -24.27 -22.08
CA ILE A 67 -8.32 -24.99 -22.68
C ILE A 67 -7.71 -26.00 -21.69
N PRO A 68 -7.04 -27.06 -22.20
CA PRO A 68 -6.30 -28.02 -21.38
C PRO A 68 -5.22 -27.34 -20.52
N VAL A 69 -4.92 -27.91 -19.35
CA VAL A 69 -3.98 -27.35 -18.37
C VAL A 69 -2.59 -27.11 -18.98
N ASP A 70 -2.10 -28.06 -19.78
CA ASP A 70 -0.78 -27.98 -20.42
C ASP A 70 -0.64 -26.80 -21.41
N ASN A 71 -1.77 -26.29 -21.91
CA ASN A 71 -1.82 -25.16 -22.84
C ASN A 71 -2.09 -23.83 -22.14
N ARG A 72 -2.32 -23.83 -20.82
CA ARG A 72 -2.56 -22.61 -20.04
C ARG A 72 -1.24 -21.88 -19.81
N PRO A 73 -1.26 -20.54 -19.77
CA PRO A 73 -0.04 -19.81 -19.44
C PRO A 73 0.38 -20.10 -17.99
N PHE A 74 1.69 -20.23 -17.77
CA PHE A 74 2.26 -20.57 -16.46
C PHE A 74 1.85 -19.59 -15.37
N TRP A 75 1.72 -18.29 -15.69
CA TRP A 75 1.30 -17.28 -14.73
C TRP A 75 -0.11 -17.55 -14.21
N PHE A 76 -1.02 -18.05 -15.05
CA PHE A 76 -2.39 -18.36 -14.66
C PHE A 76 -2.41 -19.56 -13.71
N ILE A 77 -1.65 -20.61 -14.02
CA ILE A 77 -1.51 -21.79 -13.15
C ILE A 77 -0.94 -21.38 -11.79
N ASN A 78 0.14 -20.60 -11.78
CA ASN A 78 0.78 -20.13 -10.55
C ASN A 78 -0.17 -19.25 -9.73
N SER A 79 -0.96 -18.38 -10.38
CA SER A 79 -1.92 -17.52 -9.70
C SER A 79 -2.95 -18.31 -8.92
N GLN A 80 -3.49 -19.40 -9.50
CA GLN A 80 -4.42 -20.32 -8.83
C GLN A 80 -3.76 -20.99 -7.62
N GLN A 81 -2.52 -21.48 -7.78
CA GLN A 81 -1.77 -22.09 -6.68
C GLN A 81 -1.52 -21.10 -5.53
N TYR A 82 -1.19 -19.83 -5.84
CA TYR A 82 -1.02 -18.81 -4.83
C TYR A 82 -2.31 -18.48 -4.09
N ASP A 83 -3.45 -18.44 -4.79
CA ASP A 83 -4.75 -18.22 -4.16
C ASP A 83 -5.13 -19.36 -3.21
N GLU A 84 -4.81 -20.60 -3.54
CA GLU A 84 -4.97 -21.75 -2.65
C GLU A 84 -4.08 -21.64 -1.41
N LEU A 85 -2.81 -21.28 -1.59
CA LEU A 85 -1.86 -21.06 -0.49
C LEU A 85 -2.28 -19.90 0.41
N ARG A 86 -2.89 -18.84 -0.13
CA ARG A 86 -3.42 -17.72 0.68
C ARG A 86 -4.61 -18.15 1.53
N LYS A 87 -5.46 -19.05 1.03
CA LYS A 87 -6.58 -19.61 1.81
C LYS A 87 -6.09 -20.53 2.92
N ASN A 88 -5.05 -21.32 2.64
CA ASN A 88 -4.46 -22.28 3.58
C ASN A 88 -2.94 -22.08 3.66
N PRO A 89 -2.47 -21.05 4.40
CA PRO A 89 -1.05 -20.76 4.49
C PRO A 89 -0.30 -21.91 5.15
N GLN A 90 0.83 -22.30 4.57
CA GLN A 90 1.73 -23.27 5.18
C GLN A 90 2.34 -22.62 6.43
N THR A 91 1.93 -23.10 7.60
CA THR A 91 2.50 -22.68 8.88
C THR A 91 3.58 -23.66 9.30
N TYR A 92 4.68 -23.12 9.83
CA TYR A 92 5.76 -23.92 10.39
C TYR A 92 5.76 -23.75 11.90
N GLN A 93 6.06 -24.83 12.63
CA GLN A 93 6.24 -24.75 14.07
C GLN A 93 7.42 -23.81 14.36
N LEU A 94 7.16 -22.77 15.16
CA LEU A 94 8.22 -21.88 15.60
C LEU A 94 9.16 -22.66 16.51
N ARG A 95 10.47 -22.51 16.32
CA ARG A 95 11.45 -23.10 17.23
C ARG A 95 11.22 -22.51 18.63
N PRO A 96 11.08 -23.33 19.69
CA PRO A 96 10.88 -22.82 21.04
C PRO A 96 12.04 -21.91 21.46
N ASN A 97 11.69 -20.80 22.10
CA ASN A 97 12.64 -19.79 22.54
C ASN A 97 12.99 -19.98 24.02
N GLY A 98 14.26 -20.26 24.31
CA GLY A 98 14.78 -20.44 25.68
C GLY A 98 14.77 -19.17 26.57
N PHE A 99 14.43 -18.01 26.01
CA PHE A 99 14.25 -16.76 26.76
C PHE A 99 12.81 -16.54 27.27
N ILE A 100 11.81 -17.24 26.71
CA ILE A 100 10.39 -17.05 27.08
C ILE A 100 10.01 -17.99 28.24
N ASP A 101 10.62 -19.19 28.30
CA ASP A 101 10.21 -20.27 29.21
C ASP A 101 10.76 -20.14 30.65
N ARG A 102 11.63 -19.17 30.94
CA ARG A 102 12.23 -19.01 32.28
C ARG A 102 11.32 -18.32 33.30
N ASN A 103 10.27 -17.63 32.83
CA ASN A 103 9.38 -16.83 33.69
C ASN A 103 7.97 -17.42 33.86
N SER A 104 7.64 -18.53 33.18
CA SER A 104 6.30 -19.16 33.24
C SER A 104 6.10 -20.05 34.48
N GLY A 105 7.16 -20.41 35.20
CA GLY A 105 7.12 -21.32 36.36
C GLY A 105 7.23 -20.68 37.75
N ARG A 106 7.04 -19.35 37.88
CA ARG A 106 6.97 -18.68 39.18
C ARG A 106 5.62 -17.99 39.37
N ARG A 107 4.58 -18.79 39.59
CA ARG A 107 3.33 -18.39 40.27
C ARG A 107 2.83 -19.54 41.13
#